data_AF-A0A075ILA3-F1
#
_entry.id   AF-A0A075ILA3-F1
#
_cell.length_a   1.000
_cell.length_b   1.000
_cell.length_c   1.000
_cell.angle_alpha   90.00
_cell.angle_beta   90.00
_cell.angle_gamma   90.00
#
_symmetry.space_group_name_H-M   'P 1'
#
loop_
_entity.id
_entity.type
_entity.pdbx_description
1 polymer ?
#
loop_
_entity_poly.entity_id
_entity_poly.type
_entity_poly.pdbx_seq_one_letter_code
_entity_poly.pdbx_strand_id
1 'polypeptide(L)'
;MISARDFYNVLAAMVPLYVAMILAYGSVRWWKIFTPVQCSGINRFVAVFAVPLLSFYFISKSNPYKMDGLFILADTVSKFVVLAVVVTWTKFSRSG
;
A
#
# COMPACT_ATOMS: atom_id res chain seq x y z
N MET A 1 -11.71 7.39 -24.36
CA MET A 1 -12.74 6.47 -23.85
C MET A 1 -12.04 5.20 -23.42
N ILE A 2 -12.31 4.69 -22.22
CA ILE A 2 -11.64 3.51 -21.69
C ILE A 2 -12.02 2.31 -22.56
N SER A 3 -11.02 1.63 -23.13
CA SER A 3 -11.23 0.50 -24.03
C SER A 3 -11.53 -0.76 -23.21
N ALA A 4 -12.23 -1.73 -23.79
CA ALA A 4 -12.40 -3.06 -23.18
C ALA A 4 -11.05 -3.72 -22.85
N ARG A 5 -9.99 -3.38 -23.59
CA ARG A 5 -8.61 -3.82 -23.33
C ARG A 5 -8.06 -3.24 -22.03
N ASP A 6 -8.34 -1.96 -21.75
CA ASP A 6 -7.91 -1.30 -20.52
C ASP A 6 -8.60 -1.92 -19.31
N PHE A 7 -9.90 -2.22 -19.45
CA PHE A 7 -10.66 -2.92 -18.42
C PHE A 7 -10.08 -4.32 -18.13
N TYR A 8 -9.76 -5.10 -19.17
CA TYR A 8 -9.12 -6.41 -19.00
C TYR A 8 -7.77 -6.30 -18.29
N ASN A 9 -6.93 -5.32 -18.64
CA ASN A 9 -5.64 -5.11 -17.99
C ASN A 9 -5.79 -4.78 -16.50
N VAL A 10 -6.75 -3.92 -16.15
CA VAL A 10 -7.05 -3.59 -14.74
C VAL A 10 -7.53 -4.84 -14.00
N LEU A 11 -8.46 -5.60 -14.59
CA LEU A 11 -9.01 -6.80 -13.97
C LEU A 11 -7.93 -7.87 -13.78
N ALA A 12 -7.09 -8.09 -14.79
CA ALA A 12 -5.97 -9.04 -14.73
C ALA A 12 -4.96 -8.67 -13.64
N ALA A 13 -4.71 -7.38 -13.40
CA ALA A 13 -3.83 -6.92 -12.32
C ALA A 13 -4.47 -7.09 -10.92
N MET A 14 -5.79 -6.92 -10.82
CA MET A 14 -6.52 -6.96 -9.54
C MET A 14 -6.88 -8.38 -9.08
N VAL A 15 -7.24 -9.27 -10.02
CA VAL A 15 -7.73 -10.62 -9.72
C VAL A 15 -6.80 -11.42 -8.79
N PRO A 16 -5.47 -11.49 -9.03
CA PRO A 16 -4.57 -12.24 -8.15
C PRO A 16 -4.63 -11.78 -6.69
N LEU A 17 -4.79 -10.47 -6.48
CA LEU A 17 -4.81 -9.86 -5.16
C LEU A 17 -6.10 -10.23 -4.40
N TYR A 18 -7.26 -10.15 -5.06
CA TYR A 18 -8.54 -10.55 -4.46
C TYR A 18 -8.63 -12.06 -4.23
N VAL A 19 -8.12 -12.87 -5.16
CA VAL A 19 -8.07 -14.33 -4.99
C VAL A 19 -7.24 -14.70 -3.77
N ALA A 20 -6.08 -14.07 -3.57
CA ALA A 20 -5.25 -14.29 -2.40
C ALA A 20 -5.98 -13.91 -1.09
N MET A 21 -6.69 -12.77 -1.07
CA MET A 21 -7.46 -12.35 0.12
C MET A 21 -8.60 -13.32 0.47
N ILE A 22 -9.32 -13.81 -0.54
CA ILE A 22 -10.42 -14.77 -0.33
C ILE A 22 -9.89 -16.10 0.19
N LEU A 23 -8.79 -16.61 -0.37
CA LEU A 23 -8.14 -17.84 0.10
C LEU A 23 -7.66 -17.71 1.55
N ALA A 24 -7.04 -16.59 1.90
CA ALA A 24 -6.64 -16.31 3.27
C ALA A 24 -7.85 -16.31 4.22
N TYR A 25 -8.95 -15.68 3.84
CA TYR A 25 -10.18 -15.66 4.63
C TYR A 25 -10.82 -17.04 4.78
N GLY A 26 -10.92 -17.81 3.70
CA GLY A 26 -11.47 -19.17 3.71
C GLY A 26 -10.63 -20.12 4.58
N SER A 27 -9.30 -19.96 4.55
CA SER A 27 -8.37 -20.75 5.37
C SER A 27 -8.58 -20.54 6.87
N VAL A 28 -8.85 -19.30 7.29
CA VAL A 28 -9.14 -18.97 8.70
C VAL A 28 -10.56 -19.39 9.11
N ARG A 29 -11.56 -19.11 8.26
CA ARG A 29 -12.98 -19.28 8.63
C ARG A 29 -13.48 -20.72 8.54
N TRP A 30 -13.10 -21.46 7.50
CA TRP A 30 -13.65 -22.80 7.22
C TRP A 30 -12.67 -23.92 7.57
N TRP A 31 -11.38 -23.76 7.29
CA TRP A 31 -10.39 -24.80 7.58
C TRP A 31 -9.65 -24.65 8.91
N LYS A 32 -9.75 -23.49 9.59
CA LYS A 32 -9.07 -23.19 10.87
C LYS A 32 -7.56 -23.52 10.87
N ILE A 33 -6.90 -23.48 9.71
CA ILE A 33 -5.47 -23.83 9.57
C ILE A 33 -4.59 -22.79 10.29
N PHE A 34 -5.04 -21.53 10.31
CA PHE A 34 -4.35 -20.43 10.97
C PHE A 34 -5.12 -19.95 12.19
N THR A 35 -4.44 -19.89 13.33
CA THR A 35 -4.98 -19.26 14.55
C THR A 35 -4.90 -17.73 14.43
N PRO A 36 -5.81 -16.97 15.08
CA PRO A 36 -5.80 -15.50 15.02
C PRO A 36 -4.48 -14.88 15.47
N VAL A 37 -3.77 -15.54 16.40
CA VAL A 37 -2.44 -15.12 16.88
C VAL A 37 -1.39 -15.27 15.77
N GLN A 38 -1.44 -16.34 14.97
CA GLN A 38 -0.53 -16.52 13.84
C GLN A 38 -0.82 -15.52 12.71
N CYS A 39 -2.09 -15.24 12.41
CA CYS A 39 -2.44 -14.20 11.43
C CYS A 39 -1.94 -12.80 11.85
N SER A 40 -2.05 -12.46 13.14
CA SER A 40 -1.50 -11.21 13.67
C SER A 40 0.04 -11.17 13.55
N GLY A 41 0.71 -12.30 13.83
CA GLY A 41 2.15 -12.45 13.63
C GLY A 41 2.57 -12.23 12.18
N ILE A 42 1.86 -12.83 11.22
CA ILE A 42 2.10 -12.63 9.78
C ILE A 42 1.88 -11.18 9.39
N ASN A 43 0.79 -10.55 9.82
CA ASN A 43 0.51 -9.15 9.48
C ASN A 43 1.60 -8.20 10.04
N ARG A 44 2.08 -8.47 11.26
CA ARG A 44 3.19 -7.73 11.85
C ARG A 44 4.51 -7.94 11.09
N PHE A 45 4.80 -9.17 10.67
CA PHE A 45 5.97 -9.46 9.84
C PHE A 45 5.91 -8.73 8.49
N VAL A 46 4.76 -8.77 7.81
CA VAL A 46 4.54 -8.06 6.55
C VAL A 46 4.73 -6.55 6.73
N ALA A 47 4.11 -5.97 7.77
CA ALA A 47 4.21 -4.54 8.04
C ALA A 47 5.64 -4.08 8.38
N VAL A 48 6.41 -4.89 9.11
CA VAL A 48 7.76 -4.52 9.57
C VAL A 48 8.84 -4.82 8.53
N PHE A 49 8.74 -5.91 7.79
CA PHE A 49 9.80 -6.37 6.88
C PHE A 49 9.43 -6.25 5.41
N ALA A 50 8.29 -6.82 5.01
CA ALA A 50 7.93 -6.90 3.59
C ALA A 50 7.58 -5.53 3.00
N VAL A 51 6.81 -4.71 3.72
CA VAL A 51 6.38 -3.39 3.25
C VAL A 51 7.59 -2.47 3.02
N PRO A 52 8.53 -2.27 3.98
CA PRO A 52 9.69 -1.41 3.74
C PRO A 52 10.61 -1.93 2.63
N LEU A 53 10.84 -3.24 2.54
CA LEU A 53 11.68 -3.82 1.48
C LEU A 53 11.06 -3.67 0.09
N LEU A 54 9.76 -3.90 -0.03
CA LEU A 54 9.04 -3.72 -1.28
C LEU A 54 9.03 -2.25 -1.69
N SER A 55 8.82 -1.32 -0.75
CA SER A 55 8.95 0.11 -1.00
C SER A 55 10.35 0.47 -1.48
N PHE A 56 11.41 -0.04 -0.84
CA PHE A 56 12.79 0.20 -1.28
C PHE A 56 13.05 -0.36 -2.69
N TYR A 57 12.57 -1.56 -2.99
CA TYR A 57 12.69 -2.15 -4.33
C TYR A 57 11.99 -1.30 -5.40
N PHE A 58 10.78 -0.81 -5.12
CA PHE A 58 10.07 0.07 -6.06
C PHE A 58 10.77 1.41 -6.24
N ILE A 59 11.24 2.03 -5.15
CA ILE A 59 11.93 3.33 -5.19
C ILE A 59 13.27 3.20 -5.94
N SER A 60 14.07 2.18 -5.64
CA SER A 60 15.39 1.96 -6.28
C SER A 60 15.30 1.65 -7.77
N LYS A 61 14.23 1.00 -8.22
CA LYS A 61 13.99 0.73 -9.64
C LYS A 61 13.32 1.89 -10.39
N SER A 62 12.76 2.85 -9.65
CA SER A 62 12.17 4.06 -10.22
C SER A 62 13.29 5.03 -10.60
N ASN A 63 13.45 5.31 -11.89
CA ASN A 63 14.45 6.25 -12.38
C ASN A 63 13.88 7.68 -12.33
N PRO A 64 14.28 8.54 -11.37
CA PRO A 64 13.69 9.86 -11.17
C PRO A 64 13.94 10.82 -12.34
N TYR A 65 14.90 10.54 -13.22
CA TYR A 65 15.23 11.38 -14.38
C TYR A 65 14.33 11.14 -15.60
N LYS A 66 13.51 10.08 -15.59
CA LYS A 66 12.54 9.78 -16.66
C LYS A 66 11.09 10.06 -16.25
N MET A 67 10.84 10.51 -15.02
CA MET A 67 9.50 10.82 -14.54
C MET A 67 9.10 12.26 -14.90
N ASP A 68 7.81 12.47 -15.17
CA ASP A 68 7.27 13.80 -15.44
C ASP A 68 7.54 14.74 -14.26
N GLY A 69 8.32 15.81 -14.47
CA GLY A 69 8.71 16.73 -13.39
C GLY A 69 7.53 17.38 -12.67
N LEU A 70 6.39 17.54 -13.35
CA LEU A 70 5.12 17.99 -12.76
C LEU A 70 4.57 17.00 -11.73
N PHE A 71 4.73 15.68 -11.96
CA PHE A 71 4.30 14.65 -11.02
C PHE A 71 5.15 14.66 -9.76
N ILE A 72 6.47 14.84 -9.89
CA ILE A 72 7.39 14.97 -8.76
C ILE A 72 7.06 16.22 -7.93
N LEU A 73 6.79 17.34 -8.60
CA LEU A 73 6.46 18.60 -7.93
C LEU A 73 5.12 18.50 -7.19
N ALA A 74 4.11 17.88 -7.81
CA ALA A 74 2.82 17.62 -7.18
C ALA A 74 2.92 16.68 -5.96
N ASP A 75 3.71 15.60 -6.05
CA ASP A 75 3.94 14.69 -4.93
C ASP A 75 4.67 15.39 -3.76
N THR A 76 5.66 16.23 -4.07
CA THR A 76 6.43 16.98 -3.06
C THR A 76 5.55 18.00 -2.33
N VAL A 77 4.75 18.78 -3.08
CA VAL A 77 3.80 19.74 -2.48
C VAL A 77 2.77 19.01 -1.61
N SER A 78 2.22 17.90 -2.10
CA SER A 78 1.24 17.11 -1.35
C SER A 78 1.82 16.57 -0.04
N LYS A 79 3.04 16.02 -0.06
CA LYS A 79 3.74 15.58 1.15
C LYS A 79 3.97 16.74 2.13
N PHE A 80 4.32 17.92 1.63
CA PHE A 80 4.56 19.09 2.47
C PHE A 80 3.27 19.57 3.17
N VAL A 81 2.14 19.57 2.45
CA VAL A 81 0.83 19.90 3.01
C VAL A 81 0.43 18.90 4.10
N VAL A 82 0.58 17.60 3.85
CA VAL A 82 0.27 16.56 4.86
C VAL A 82 1.15 16.72 6.10
N LEU A 83 2.45 16.98 5.93
CA LEU A 83 3.35 17.23 7.05
C LEU A 83 2.95 18.49 7.83
N ALA A 84 2.57 19.58 7.15
CA ALA A 84 2.10 20.79 7.81
C ALA A 84 0.82 20.54 8.63
N VAL A 85 -0.11 19.74 8.11
CA VAL A 85 -1.32 19.34 8.84
C VAL A 85 -0.97 18.49 10.06
N VAL A 86 -0.07 17.51 9.94
CA VAL A 86 0.35 16.68 11.08
C VAL A 86 1.10 17.51 12.13
N VAL A 87 1.96 18.44 11.72
CA VAL A 87 2.70 19.32 12.63
C VAL A 87 1.75 20.28 13.35
N THR A 88 0.81 20.89 12.64
CA THR A 88 -0.19 21.76 13.26
C THR A 88 -1.10 20.96 14.20
N TRP A 89 -1.54 19.77 13.81
CA TRP A 89 -2.31 18.87 14.66
C TRP A 89 -1.57 18.51 15.95
N THR A 90 -0.31 18.07 15.85
CA THR A 90 0.51 17.72 17.03
C THR A 90 0.84 18.92 17.91
N LYS A 91 0.91 20.14 17.35
CA LYS A 91 1.15 21.37 18.12
C LYS A 91 -0.12 21.92 18.78
N PHE A 92 -1.29 21.75 18.16
CA PHE A 92 -2.56 22.28 18.67
C PHE A 92 -3.34 21.28 19.53
N SER A 93 -3.12 19.98 19.35
CA SER A 93 -3.68 18.96 20.24
C SER A 93 -2.90 18.96 21.56
N ARG A 94 -3.42 19.65 22.58
CA ARG A 94 -2.87 19.70 23.95
C ARG A 94 -2.93 18.36 24.70
N SER A 95 -3.38 17.31 24.05
CA SER A 95 -3.39 15.93 24.51
C SER A 95 -3.35 15.05 23.26
N GLY A 96 -2.45 14.07 23.22
CA GLY A 96 -2.34 13.12 22.10
C GLY A 96 -3.64 12.40 21.78
#